data_AF-A0A2K9NGH2-F1
#
_entry.id   AF-A0A2K9NGH2-F1
#
_cell.length_a   1.000
_cell.length_b   1.000
_cell.length_c   1.000
_cell.angle_alpha   90.00
_cell.angle_beta   90.00
_cell.angle_gamma   90.00
#
_symmetry.space_group_name_H-M   'P 1'
#
loop_
_entity.id
_entity.type
_entity.pdbx_description
1 polymer ?
#
loop_
_entity_poly.entity_id
_entity_poly.type
_entity_poly.pdbx_seq_one_letter_code
_entity_poly.pdbx_strand_id
1 'polypeptide(L)'
;MRFVAVTASDREIACVIGRDVVVGTLAACADILQGMESFYCWQGKAELAAETVLILTCGATGFAVLAERVKALHSYRVPCIIALSGISAFRPDVRF
;
A
#
# COMPACT_ATOMS: atom_id res chain seq x y z
N MET A 1 -3.15 15.71 0.93
CA MET A 1 -2.49 14.42 1.22
C MET A 1 -2.75 13.45 0.09
N ARG A 2 -2.23 12.22 0.16
CA ARG A 2 -2.66 11.12 -0.71
C ARG A 2 -3.13 9.92 0.12
N PHE A 3 -4.22 9.33 -0.34
CA PHE A 3 -4.63 7.99 0.04
C PHE A 3 -3.89 7.03 -0.88
N VAL A 4 -3.29 5.97 -0.34
CA VAL A 4 -2.55 5.00 -1.12
C VAL A 4 -3.09 3.61 -0.79
N ALA A 5 -3.40 2.82 -1.81
CA ALA A 5 -3.75 1.42 -1.66
C ALA A 5 -2.69 0.55 -2.33
N VAL A 6 -2.29 -0.49 -1.63
CA VAL A 6 -1.36 -1.52 -2.09
C VAL A 6 -2.01 -2.88 -1.92
N THR A 7 -1.90 -3.78 -2.89
CA THR A 7 -2.27 -5.19 -2.69
C THR A 7 -1.02 -6.04 -2.51
N ALA A 8 -1.00 -6.84 -1.44
CA ALA A 8 0.09 -7.75 -1.08
C ALA A 8 -0.36 -9.21 -1.18
N SER A 9 0.60 -10.12 -1.34
CA SER A 9 0.34 -11.57 -1.44
C SER A 9 -0.38 -12.15 -0.23
N ASP A 10 -0.11 -11.58 0.94
CA ASP A 10 -0.60 -12.07 2.22
C ASP A 10 -0.51 -10.97 3.29
N ARG A 11 -1.00 -11.33 4.48
CA ARG A 11 -1.00 -10.46 5.65
C ARG A 11 0.42 -10.20 6.16
N GLU A 12 1.30 -11.19 6.15
CA GLU A 12 2.67 -11.03 6.64
C GLU A 12 3.42 -9.94 5.87
N ILE A 13 3.38 -9.99 4.53
CA ILE A 13 4.00 -9.00 3.65
C ILE A 13 3.36 -7.62 3.86
N ALA A 14 2.03 -7.53 3.94
CA ALA A 14 1.34 -6.27 4.24
C ALA A 14 1.79 -5.67 5.59
N CYS A 15 1.97 -6.50 6.63
CA CYS A 15 2.47 -6.09 7.93
C CYS A 15 3.93 -5.59 7.88
N VAL A 16 4.80 -6.30 7.16
CA VAL A 16 6.21 -5.90 6.99
C VAL A 16 6.29 -4.53 6.32
N ILE A 17 5.59 -4.36 5.19
CA ILE A 17 5.58 -3.11 4.45
C ILE A 17 4.99 -1.99 5.32
N GLY A 18 3.79 -2.20 5.88
CA GLY A 18 3.09 -1.21 6.68
C GLY A 18 3.92 -0.72 7.88
N ARG A 19 4.59 -1.64 8.60
CA ARG A 19 5.46 -1.28 9.71
C ARG A 19 6.66 -0.46 9.24
N ASP A 20 7.33 -0.88 8.17
CA ASP A 20 8.54 -0.22 7.68
C ASP A 20 8.24 1.22 7.22
N VAL A 21 7.19 1.42 6.43
CA VAL A 21 6.86 2.75 5.89
C VAL A 21 6.35 3.72 6.95
N VAL A 22 5.72 3.23 8.02
CA VAL A 22 5.29 4.06 9.15
C VAL A 22 6.48 4.41 10.05
N VAL A 23 7.30 3.42 10.44
CA VAL A 23 8.51 3.68 11.25
C VAL A 23 9.51 4.57 10.51
N GLY A 24 9.60 4.40 9.18
CA GLY A 24 10.43 5.21 8.30
C GLY A 24 9.83 6.58 7.93
N THR A 25 8.70 6.99 8.53
CA THR A 25 8.05 8.30 8.31
C THR A 25 7.64 8.58 6.84
N LEU A 26 7.50 7.52 6.03
CA LEU A 26 7.05 7.62 4.63
C LEU A 26 5.51 7.63 4.52
N ALA A 27 4.83 7.01 5.48
CA ALA A 27 3.38 7.05 5.64
C ALA A 27 3.02 7.39 7.08
N ALA A 28 1.94 8.14 7.28
CA ALA A 28 1.46 8.49 8.61
C ALA A 28 0.72 7.32 9.30
N CYS A 29 0.07 6.45 8.52
CA CYS A 29 -0.64 5.29 9.03
C CYS A 29 -0.61 4.14 8.02
N ALA A 30 -0.91 2.94 8.53
CA ALA A 30 -1.07 1.72 7.77
C ALA A 30 -2.24 0.90 8.32
N ASP A 31 -3.29 0.73 7.52
CA ASP A 31 -4.44 -0.11 7.82
C ASP A 31 -4.39 -1.37 6.94
N ILE A 32 -4.68 -2.54 7.51
CA ILE A 32 -4.59 -3.84 6.82
C ILE A 32 -5.96 -4.50 6.76
N LEU A 33 -6.42 -4.80 5.55
CA LEU A 33 -7.67 -5.50 5.28
C LEU A 33 -7.38 -6.82 4.55
N GLN A 34 -7.70 -7.94 5.23
CA GLN A 34 -7.52 -9.29 4.69
C GLN A 34 -8.78 -9.77 3.96
N GLY A 35 -8.61 -10.82 3.14
CA GLY A 35 -9.72 -11.50 2.47
C GLY A 35 -10.16 -10.83 1.18
N MET A 36 -9.25 -10.13 0.49
CA MET A 36 -9.53 -9.60 -0.84
C MET A 36 -9.33 -10.68 -1.90
N GLU A 37 -10.20 -10.71 -2.89
CA GLU A 37 -10.01 -11.45 -4.13
C GLU A 37 -9.73 -10.46 -5.28
N SER A 38 -8.67 -10.72 -6.04
CA SER A 38 -8.22 -9.88 -7.14
C SER A 38 -8.30 -10.65 -8.46
N PHE A 39 -9.14 -10.15 -9.38
CA PHE A 39 -9.23 -10.65 -10.75
C PHE A 39 -8.43 -9.75 -11.71
N TYR A 40 -7.57 -10.35 -12.54
CA TYR A 40 -6.78 -9.61 -13.53
C TYR A 40 -6.39 -10.49 -14.72
N CYS A 41 -5.83 -9.90 -15.77
CA CYS A 41 -5.30 -10.63 -16.92
C CYS A 41 -3.76 -10.65 -16.86
N TRP A 42 -3.17 -11.84 -16.89
CA TRP A 42 -1.73 -12.03 -16.94
C TRP A 42 -1.37 -12.98 -18.07
N GLN A 43 -0.45 -12.57 -18.93
CA GLN A 43 -0.02 -13.35 -20.10
C GLN A 43 -1.19 -13.88 -20.96
N GLY A 44 -2.25 -13.08 -21.09
CA GLY A 44 -3.44 -13.43 -21.87
C GLY A 44 -4.42 -14.38 -21.19
N LYS A 45 -4.22 -14.70 -19.90
CA LYS A 45 -5.13 -15.55 -19.10
C LYS A 45 -5.76 -14.75 -17.97
N ALA A 46 -7.03 -15.04 -17.69
CA ALA A 46 -7.68 -14.53 -16.50
C ALA A 46 -7.12 -15.24 -15.26
N GLU A 47 -6.71 -14.46 -14.28
CA GLU A 47 -6.15 -14.91 -13.01
C GLU A 47 -7.05 -14.45 -11.87
N LEU A 48 -7.07 -15.23 -10.80
CA LEU A 48 -7.70 -14.93 -9.52
C LEU A 48 -6.67 -15.15 -8.41
N ALA A 49 -6.43 -14.13 -7.60
CA ALA A 49 -5.53 -14.20 -6.45
C ALA A 49 -6.24 -13.79 -5.16
N ALA A 50 -5.96 -14.50 -4.07
CA ALA A 50 -6.27 -14.03 -2.73
C ALA A 50 -5.18 -13.06 -2.28
N GLU A 51 -5.57 -11.87 -1.86
CA GLU A 51 -4.65 -10.77 -1.52
C GLU A 51 -5.05 -10.10 -0.19
N THR A 52 -4.13 -9.29 0.31
CA THR A 52 -4.36 -8.39 1.45
C THR A 52 -4.18 -6.95 1.00
N VAL A 53 -5.14 -6.09 1.33
CA VAL A 53 -5.04 -4.66 1.07
C VAL A 53 -4.30 -3.98 2.20
N LEU A 54 -3.27 -3.23 1.85
CA LEU A 54 -2.59 -2.29 2.70
C LEU A 54 -2.99 -0.87 2.29
N ILE A 55 -3.67 -0.16 3.20
CA ILE A 55 -4.09 1.23 3.02
C ILE A 55 -3.12 2.12 3.77
N LEU A 56 -2.56 3.11 3.09
CA LEU A 56 -1.60 4.06 3.63
C LEU A 56 -2.10 5.49 3.40
N THR A 57 -1.62 6.42 4.22
CA THR A 57 -1.74 7.85 3.91
C THR A 57 -0.36 8.49 3.90
N CYS A 58 -0.08 9.32 2.90
CA CYS A 58 1.19 10.00 2.78
C CYS A 58 1.07 11.47 2.36
N GLY A 59 2.17 12.20 2.50
CA GLY A 59 2.29 13.60 2.11
C GLY A 59 2.09 13.81 0.59
N ALA A 60 1.75 15.04 0.21
CA ALA A 60 1.52 15.42 -1.19
C ALA A 60 2.78 15.36 -2.08
N THR A 61 3.97 15.16 -1.52
CA THR A 61 5.23 14.98 -2.26
C THR A 61 5.88 13.61 -2.01
N GLY A 62 5.46 12.88 -0.99
CA GLY A 62 6.12 11.64 -0.54
C GLY A 62 5.76 10.36 -1.30
N PHE A 63 4.83 10.41 -2.26
CA PHE A 63 4.33 9.20 -2.92
C PHE A 63 5.40 8.42 -3.68
N ALA A 64 6.27 9.09 -4.44
CA ALA A 64 7.30 8.40 -5.22
C ALA A 64 8.27 7.62 -4.31
N VAL A 65 8.72 8.24 -3.21
CA VAL A 65 9.61 7.60 -2.24
C VAL A 65 8.91 6.44 -1.53
N LEU A 66 7.65 6.64 -1.12
CA LEU A 66 6.83 5.58 -0.53
C LEU A 66 6.68 4.40 -1.49
N ALA A 67 6.32 4.65 -2.76
CA ALA A 67 6.08 3.62 -3.75
C ALA A 67 7.34 2.79 -4.05
N GLU A 68 8.50 3.42 -4.17
CA GLU A 68 9.78 2.72 -4.35
C GLU A 68 10.13 1.87 -3.12
N ARG A 69 9.88 2.39 -1.91
CA ARG A 69 10.12 1.61 -0.69
C ARG A 69 9.18 0.40 -0.58
N VAL A 70 7.89 0.61 -0.84
CA VAL A 70 6.89 -0.47 -0.90
C VAL A 70 7.34 -1.53 -1.90
N LYS A 71 7.72 -1.13 -3.12
CA LYS A 71 8.19 -2.03 -4.17
C LYS A 71 9.44 -2.82 -3.77
N ALA A 72 10.39 -2.19 -3.08
CA ALA A 72 11.62 -2.86 -2.61
C ALA A 72 11.36 -3.94 -1.56
N LEU A 73 10.26 -3.84 -0.81
CA LEU A 73 9.85 -4.79 0.22
C LEU A 73 8.82 -5.81 -0.27
N HIS A 74 8.27 -5.60 -1.46
CA HIS A 74 7.18 -6.39 -1.98
C HIS A 74 7.65 -7.75 -2.53
N SER A 75 6.83 -8.79 -2.36
CA SER A 75 7.08 -10.12 -2.92
C SER A 75 6.91 -10.14 -4.45
N TYR A 76 5.88 -9.47 -4.95
CA TYR A 76 5.65 -9.31 -6.39
C TYR A 76 6.66 -8.39 -7.07
N ARG A 77 7.06 -8.77 -8.28
CA ARG A 77 7.91 -7.96 -9.16
C ARG A 77 7.23 -6.68 -9.67
N VAL A 78 5.91 -6.71 -9.86
CA VAL A 78 5.10 -5.60 -10.37
C VAL A 78 3.89 -5.40 -9.43
N PRO A 79 4.10 -4.82 -8.24
CA PRO A 79 3.02 -4.65 -7.27
C PRO A 79 2.02 -3.58 -7.71
N CYS A 80 0.75 -3.74 -7.31
CA CYS A 80 -0.27 -2.72 -7.47
C CYS A 80 -0.11 -1.66 -6.37
N ILE A 81 0.22 -0.41 -6.75
CA ILE A 81 0.38 0.72 -5.83
C ILE A 81 -0.36 1.91 -6.43
N ILE A 82 -1.55 2.22 -5.89
CA ILE A 82 -2.44 3.27 -6.42
C ILE A 82 -2.52 4.41 -5.43
N ALA A 83 -2.48 5.65 -5.92
CA ALA A 83 -2.68 6.83 -5.09
C ALA A 83 -3.82 7.72 -5.58
N LEU A 84 -4.67 8.15 -4.64
CA LEU A 84 -5.70 9.15 -4.85
C LEU A 84 -5.28 10.47 -4.18
N SER A 85 -5.21 11.53 -4.98
CA SER A 85 -4.90 12.89 -4.52
C SER A 85 -6.15 13.63 -4.04
N GLY A 86 -5.94 14.75 -3.34
CA GLY A 86 -7.04 15.65 -2.94
C GLY A 86 -7.83 15.19 -1.73
N ILE A 87 -7.29 14.23 -0.96
CA ILE A 87 -7.90 13.79 0.29
C ILE A 87 -7.49 14.66 1.49
N SER A 88 -8.42 14.79 2.44
CA SER A 88 -8.26 15.41 3.76
C SER A 88 -8.43 14.35 4.83
N ALA A 89 -7.62 14.42 5.89
CA ALA A 89 -7.73 13.54 7.05
C ALA A 89 -7.60 14.37 8.33
N PHE A 90 -8.38 14.04 9.35
CA PHE A 90 -8.28 14.63 10.68
C PHE A 90 -7.64 13.61 11.62
N ARG A 91 -6.37 13.83 11.98
CA ARG A 91 -5.61 12.98 12.91
C ARG A 91 -4.69 13.83 13.79
N PRO A 92 -5.17 14.35 14.94
CA PRO A 92 -4.43 15.31 15.75
C PRO A 92 -3.13 14.75 16.35
N ASP A 93 -3.07 13.45 16.60
CA ASP A 93 -1.94 12.80 17.29
C ASP A 93 -1.05 11.94 16.37
N VAL A 94 -1.41 11.79 15.09
CA VAL A 94 -0.63 11.01 14.12
C VAL A 94 0.31 11.95 13.38
N ARG A 95 1.62 11.84 13.65
CA ARG A 95 2.66 12.66 13.02
C ARG A 95 3.31 11.95 11.84
N PHE A 96 3.75 12.77 10.88
CA PHE A 96 4.78 12.41 9.90
C PHE A 96 6.16 12.56 10.53
#